data_AF-A0A7C2DDM2-F1
#
_entry.id   AF-A0A7C2DDM2-F1
#
_cell.length_a   1.000
_cell.length_b   1.000
_cell.length_c   1.000
_cell.angle_alpha   90.00
_cell.angle_beta   90.00
_cell.angle_gamma   90.00
#
_symmetry.space_group_name_H-M   'P 1'
#
loop_
_entity.id
_entity.type
_entity.pdbx_description
1 polymer ?
#
loop_
_entity_poly.entity_id
_entity_poly.type
_entity_poly.pdbx_seq_one_letter_code
_entity_poly.pdbx_strand_id
1 'polypeptide(L)'
;MPSVRVYQKKQLRLDLLNFRQRQMYELGAVGVAAVKARLAAAQGPEDSAAKPLTKRYAIWKTRKGKGNRRNLTFSGDLLRNFQVRTVSENRAKANVSTRKDRIKAWANQKREAWMVFSPKNKAAVLEAARKMLEAMKPRLLLERGLGGKQR
;
A
#
# COMPACT_ATOMS: atom_id res chain seq x y z
N MET A 1 -18.50 11.26 1.24
CA MET A 1 -17.46 11.97 0.46
C MET A 1 -17.18 11.23 -0.83
N PRO A 2 -17.00 11.93 -1.96
CA PRO A 2 -16.70 11.30 -3.24
C PRO A 2 -15.31 10.65 -3.23
N SER A 3 -15.21 9.44 -3.79
CA SER A 3 -13.94 8.75 -4.01
C SER A 3 -13.56 8.82 -5.49
N VAL A 4 -12.33 9.23 -5.77
CA VAL A 4 -11.77 9.31 -7.13
C VAL A 4 -10.92 8.06 -7.41
N ARG A 5 -11.04 7.53 -8.62
CA ARG A 5 -10.16 6.46 -9.10
C ARG A 5 -8.84 7.08 -9.55
N VAL A 6 -7.75 6.69 -8.89
CA VAL A 6 -6.41 7.19 -9.19
C VAL A 6 -5.80 6.48 -10.40
N TYR A 7 -6.21 5.23 -10.66
CA TYR A 7 -5.84 4.51 -11.87
C TYR A 7 -7.04 4.34 -12.78
N GLN A 8 -6.94 4.91 -13.99
CA GLN A 8 -7.93 4.78 -15.05
C GLN A 8 -7.25 4.24 -16.30
N LYS A 9 -7.77 3.15 -16.89
CA LYS A 9 -7.19 2.51 -18.08
C LYS A 9 -5.66 2.27 -17.96
N LYS A 10 -5.21 1.83 -16.77
CA LYS A 10 -3.79 1.62 -16.38
C LYS A 10 -2.91 2.88 -16.31
N GLN A 11 -3.47 4.06 -16.49
CA GLN A 11 -2.77 5.34 -16.33
C GLN A 11 -3.03 5.92 -14.94
N LEU A 12 -2.01 6.54 -14.37
CA LEU A 12 -2.08 7.27 -13.11
C LEU A 12 -2.65 8.67 -13.38
N ARG A 13 -3.80 9.00 -12.79
CA ARG A 13 -4.50 10.29 -12.95
C ARG A 13 -4.49 11.05 -11.63
N LEU A 14 -3.45 11.87 -11.42
CA LEU A 14 -3.32 12.75 -10.25
C LEU A 14 -3.91 14.15 -10.48
N ASP A 15 -4.11 14.50 -11.74
CA ASP A 15 -4.75 15.72 -12.24
C ASP A 15 -6.21 15.86 -11.76
N LEU A 16 -6.88 14.73 -11.51
CA LEU A 16 -8.26 14.69 -11.05
C LEU A 16 -8.42 14.82 -9.53
N LEU A 17 -7.31 14.94 -8.78
CA LEU A 17 -7.33 14.93 -7.32
C LEU A 17 -7.30 16.36 -6.77
N ASN A 18 -8.21 16.63 -5.84
CA ASN A 18 -8.09 17.85 -5.03
C ASN A 18 -6.89 17.78 -4.08
N PHE A 19 -6.57 18.90 -3.44
CA PHE A 19 -5.41 18.99 -2.54
C PHE A 19 -5.41 17.87 -1.49
N ARG A 20 -6.51 17.66 -0.77
CA ARG A 20 -6.60 16.63 0.29
C ARG A 20 -6.51 15.20 -0.27
N GLN A 21 -7.12 14.95 -1.43
CA GLN A 21 -7.06 13.65 -2.11
C GLN A 21 -5.64 13.33 -2.59
N ARG A 22 -4.89 14.32 -3.09
CA ARG A 22 -3.49 14.12 -3.48
C ARG A 22 -2.64 13.71 -2.29
N GLN A 23 -2.82 14.37 -1.15
CA GLN A 23 -2.12 14.06 0.10
C GLN A 23 -2.48 12.67 0.61
N MET A 24 -3.76 12.31 0.55
CA MET A 24 -4.22 10.96 0.90
C MET A 24 -3.68 9.89 -0.05
N TYR A 25 -3.50 10.20 -1.35
CA TYR A 25 -2.84 9.30 -2.30
C TYR A 25 -1.38 9.07 -1.91
N GLU A 26 -0.63 10.13 -1.62
CA GLU A 26 0.77 10.06 -1.20
C GLU A 26 0.92 9.22 0.08
N LEU A 27 0.06 9.46 1.07
CA LEU A 27 0.05 8.69 2.31
C LEU A 27 -0.30 7.21 2.07
N GLY A 28 -1.29 6.94 1.21
CA GLY A 28 -1.63 5.60 0.78
C GLY A 28 -0.48 4.89 0.04
N ALA A 29 0.30 5.63 -0.75
CA ALA A 29 1.45 5.11 -1.47
C ALA A 29 2.57 4.71 -0.50
N VAL A 30 2.83 5.52 0.54
CA VAL A 30 3.73 5.16 1.64
C VAL A 30 3.28 3.86 2.32
N GLY A 31 1.98 3.74 2.63
CA GLY A 31 1.45 2.51 3.22
C GLY A 31 1.65 1.27 2.33
N VAL A 32 1.38 1.41 1.02
CA VAL A 32 1.64 0.34 0.06
C VAL A 32 3.12 -0.04 0.00
N ALA A 33 4.01 0.96 0.02
CA ALA A 33 5.45 0.74 0.02
C ALA A 33 5.91 0.01 1.30
N ALA A 34 5.40 0.42 2.47
CA ALA A 34 5.70 -0.23 3.75
C ALA A 34 5.29 -1.71 3.75
N VAL A 35 4.08 -2.04 3.24
CA VAL A 35 3.65 -3.43 3.08
C VAL A 35 4.57 -4.21 2.15
N LYS A 36 4.99 -3.62 1.02
CA LYS A 36 5.92 -4.28 0.09
C LYS A 36 7.30 -4.51 0.71
N ALA A 37 7.82 -3.55 1.48
CA ALA A 37 9.09 -3.66 2.18
C ALA A 37 9.04 -4.78 3.25
N ARG A 38 7.98 -4.82 4.06
CA ARG A 38 7.73 -5.90 5.02
C ARG A 38 7.73 -7.27 4.36
N LEU A 39 7.04 -7.37 3.22
CA LEU A 39 6.99 -8.62 2.46
C LEU A 39 8.35 -8.98 1.88
N ALA A 40 9.10 -8.02 1.34
CA ALA A 40 10.45 -8.25 0.83
C ALA A 40 11.39 -8.79 1.93
N ALA A 41 11.24 -8.30 3.17
CA ALA A 41 11.93 -8.77 4.36
C ALA A 41 11.41 -10.14 4.89
N ALA A 42 10.45 -10.76 4.21
CA ALA A 42 9.80 -12.00 4.64
C ALA A 42 9.23 -11.94 6.07
N GLN A 43 8.65 -10.80 6.42
CA GLN A 43 7.95 -10.57 7.69
C GLN A 43 6.45 -10.83 7.54
N GLY A 44 5.87 -11.45 8.57
CA GLY A 44 4.45 -11.74 8.71
C GLY A 44 3.64 -10.50 9.10
N PRO A 45 2.33 -10.66 9.37
CA PRO A 45 1.42 -9.54 9.65
C PRO A 45 1.75 -8.79 10.94
N GLU A 46 2.44 -9.41 11.90
CA GLU A 46 2.83 -8.82 13.19
C GLU A 46 4.33 -8.50 13.26
N ASP A 47 4.97 -8.23 12.12
CA ASP A 47 6.43 -7.98 12.01
C ASP A 47 7.34 -9.15 12.43
N SER A 48 6.76 -10.29 12.84
CA SER A 48 7.45 -11.55 13.07
C SER A 48 7.90 -12.19 11.75
N ALA A 49 8.67 -13.28 11.82
CA ALA A 49 9.00 -14.04 10.63
C ALA A 49 7.72 -14.55 9.92
N ALA A 50 7.65 -14.40 8.60
CA ALA A 50 6.53 -14.92 7.82
C ALA A 50 6.44 -16.45 7.93
N LYS A 51 5.22 -16.98 7.77
CA LYS A 51 4.98 -18.43 7.84
C LYS A 51 5.91 -19.18 6.87
N PRO A 52 6.39 -20.37 7.26
CA PRO A 52 7.26 -21.16 6.41
C PRO A 52 6.57 -21.57 5.11
N LEU A 53 7.38 -21.81 4.08
CA LEU A 53 6.94 -22.43 2.84
C LEU A 53 6.82 -23.95 3.01
N THR A 54 6.08 -24.61 2.12
CA THR A 54 6.08 -26.08 2.07
C THR A 54 7.48 -26.58 1.74
N LYS A 55 7.89 -27.73 2.31
CA LYS A 55 9.26 -28.26 2.20
C LYS A 55 9.81 -28.25 0.77
N ARG A 56 9.06 -28.81 -0.19
CA ARG A 56 9.45 -28.86 -1.61
C ARG A 56 9.64 -27.47 -2.20
N TYR A 57 8.74 -26.53 -1.90
CA TYR A 57 8.81 -25.19 -2.43
C TYR A 57 9.90 -24.35 -1.76
N ALA A 58 10.15 -24.54 -0.46
CA ALA A 58 11.28 -23.94 0.25
C ALA A 58 12.61 -24.36 -0.39
N ILE A 59 12.82 -25.67 -0.62
CA ILE A 59 14.01 -26.21 -1.28
C ILE A 59 14.17 -25.62 -2.69
N TRP A 60 13.11 -25.65 -3.49
CA TRP A 60 13.13 -25.08 -4.84
C TRP A 60 13.50 -23.58 -4.82
N LYS A 61 12.94 -22.82 -3.89
CA LYS A 61 13.18 -21.39 -3.74
C LYS A 61 14.61 -21.08 -3.30
N THR A 62 15.16 -21.88 -2.38
CA THR A 62 16.56 -21.81 -1.95
C THR A 62 17.51 -22.16 -3.08
N ARG A 63 17.22 -23.18 -3.90
CA ARG A 63 18.00 -23.51 -5.11
C ARG A 63 18.02 -22.38 -6.15
N LYS A 64 17.05 -21.46 -6.10
CA LYS A 64 17.00 -20.23 -6.91
C LYS A 64 17.64 -19.01 -6.22
N GLY A 65 18.40 -19.22 -5.15
CA GLY A 65 19.11 -18.16 -4.41
C GLY A 65 18.19 -17.20 -3.66
N LYS A 66 16.96 -17.62 -3.31
CA LYS A 66 16.01 -16.80 -2.55
C LYS A 66 15.74 -17.41 -1.18
N GLY A 67 15.34 -16.57 -0.22
CA GLY A 67 15.03 -17.02 1.14
C GLY A 67 13.88 -18.04 1.18
N ASN A 68 13.91 -18.93 2.17
CA ASN A 68 12.97 -20.05 2.34
C ASN A 68 11.61 -19.68 2.97
N ARG A 69 11.39 -18.38 3.27
CA ARG A 69 10.13 -17.87 3.85
C ARG A 69 9.23 -17.20 2.82
N ARG A 70 7.98 -16.95 3.20
CA ARG A 70 6.99 -16.27 2.35
C ARG A 70 7.32 -14.78 2.24
N ASN A 71 7.56 -14.33 1.01
CA ASN A 71 7.83 -12.93 0.68
C ASN A 71 7.18 -12.48 -0.65
N LEU A 72 6.35 -13.34 -1.24
CA LEU A 72 5.64 -13.12 -2.51
C LEU A 72 6.52 -12.79 -3.74
N THR A 73 7.85 -12.88 -3.67
CA THR A 73 8.81 -12.55 -4.76
C THR A 73 8.60 -13.34 -6.06
N PHE A 74 7.97 -14.52 -6.01
CA PHE A 74 7.65 -15.34 -7.19
C PHE A 74 6.16 -15.37 -7.55
N SER A 75 5.42 -14.33 -7.20
CA SER A 75 3.97 -14.23 -7.51
C SER A 75 3.67 -13.61 -8.88
N GLY A 76 4.71 -13.39 -9.69
CA GLY A 76 4.65 -12.63 -10.94
C GLY A 76 4.36 -11.15 -10.67
N ASP A 77 3.41 -10.58 -11.41
CA ASP A 77 3.05 -9.16 -11.37
C ASP A 77 2.29 -8.71 -10.10
N LEU A 78 2.05 -9.62 -9.15
CA LEU A 78 1.16 -9.37 -8.01
C LEU A 78 1.55 -8.13 -7.19
N LEU A 79 2.80 -8.06 -6.74
CA LEU A 79 3.26 -6.95 -5.88
C LEU A 79 3.43 -5.65 -6.68
N ARG A 80 3.79 -5.73 -7.96
CA ARG A 80 3.86 -4.54 -8.82
C ARG A 80 2.45 -3.97 -9.06
N ASN A 81 1.44 -4.84 -9.25
CA ASN A 81 0.03 -4.45 -9.38
C ASN A 81 -0.66 -4.07 -8.05
N PHE A 82 -0.05 -4.29 -6.89
CA PHE A 82 -0.60 -3.82 -5.62
C PHE A 82 -0.28 -2.33 -5.44
N GLN A 83 -1.29 -1.48 -5.64
CA GLN A 83 -1.17 -0.02 -5.69
C GLN A 83 -2.42 0.64 -5.10
N VAL A 84 -2.34 1.93 -4.74
CA VAL A 84 -3.51 2.73 -4.37
C VAL A 84 -4.44 2.85 -5.59
N ARG A 85 -5.72 2.51 -5.44
CA ARG A 85 -6.68 2.48 -6.55
C ARG A 85 -7.74 3.57 -6.46
N THR A 86 -8.24 3.81 -5.26
CA THR A 86 -9.27 4.82 -5.01
C THR A 86 -8.90 5.63 -3.80
N VAL A 87 -9.15 6.94 -3.87
CA VAL A 87 -8.85 7.88 -2.81
C VAL A 87 -10.04 8.82 -2.61
N SER A 88 -10.42 9.04 -1.37
CA SER A 88 -11.25 10.16 -0.91
C SER A 88 -10.39 11.05 -0.01
N GLU A 89 -10.92 12.20 0.40
CA GLU A 89 -10.17 13.16 1.24
C GLU A 89 -9.69 12.57 2.57
N ASN A 90 -10.37 11.55 3.08
CA ASN A 90 -10.11 10.92 4.37
C ASN A 90 -9.68 9.44 4.28
N ARG A 91 -9.60 8.87 3.07
CA ARG A 91 -9.32 7.43 2.91
C ARG A 91 -8.61 7.11 1.61
N ALA A 92 -7.54 6.34 1.69
CA ALA A 92 -6.95 5.65 0.54
C ALA A 92 -7.27 4.15 0.59
N LYS A 93 -7.52 3.54 -0.58
CA LYS A 93 -7.70 2.09 -0.71
C LYS A 93 -6.72 1.54 -1.74
N ALA A 94 -5.88 0.62 -1.30
CA ALA A 94 -4.97 -0.13 -2.16
C ALA A 94 -5.57 -1.48 -2.56
N ASN A 95 -5.34 -1.88 -3.81
CA ASN A 95 -5.75 -3.19 -4.33
C ASN A 95 -5.00 -3.56 -5.61
N VAL A 96 -5.15 -4.82 -6.04
CA VAL A 96 -4.65 -5.34 -7.32
C VAL A 96 -5.73 -5.21 -8.42
N SER A 97 -5.30 -4.87 -9.64
CA SER A 97 -6.18 -4.45 -10.74
C SER A 97 -6.71 -5.59 -11.61
N THR A 98 -5.92 -6.62 -11.89
CA THR A 98 -6.30 -7.69 -12.81
C THR A 98 -7.10 -8.78 -12.06
N ARG A 99 -8.05 -9.44 -12.74
CA ARG A 99 -8.81 -10.57 -12.15
C ARG A 99 -7.87 -11.67 -11.68
N LYS A 100 -6.88 -12.03 -12.51
CA LYS A 100 -5.85 -13.02 -12.19
C LYS A 100 -5.11 -12.68 -10.90
N ASP A 101 -4.66 -11.44 -10.74
CA ASP A 101 -3.93 -11.06 -9.54
C ASP A 101 -4.85 -10.88 -8.33
N ARG A 102 -6.13 -10.50 -8.49
CA ARG A 102 -7.12 -10.53 -7.39
C ARG A 102 -7.31 -11.94 -6.82
N ILE A 103 -7.42 -12.94 -7.69
CA ILE A 103 -7.56 -14.34 -7.26
C ILE A 103 -6.30 -14.80 -6.52
N LYS A 104 -5.11 -14.51 -7.06
CA LYS A 104 -3.84 -14.80 -6.37
C LYS A 104 -3.72 -14.08 -5.04
N ALA A 105 -4.07 -12.79 -5.00
CA ALA A 105 -4.04 -11.96 -3.80
C ALA A 105 -4.89 -12.59 -2.70
N TRP A 106 -6.12 -12.97 -3.05
CA TRP A 106 -7.05 -13.65 -2.14
C TRP A 106 -6.52 -15.01 -1.68
N ALA A 107 -6.00 -15.83 -2.59
CA ALA A 107 -5.43 -17.13 -2.23
C ALA A 107 -4.22 -16.98 -1.28
N ASN A 108 -3.35 -16.01 -1.53
CA ASN A 108 -2.23 -15.69 -0.65
C ASN A 108 -2.71 -15.14 0.70
N GLN A 109 -3.74 -14.29 0.70
CA GLN A 109 -4.33 -13.72 1.91
C GLN A 109 -4.90 -14.80 2.84
N LYS A 110 -5.51 -15.85 2.28
CA LYS A 110 -6.00 -17.02 3.03
C LYS A 110 -4.87 -17.84 3.66
N ARG A 111 -3.72 -17.92 2.99
CA ARG A 111 -2.54 -18.67 3.50
C ARG A 111 -1.85 -17.92 4.63
N GLU A 112 -1.72 -16.61 4.48
CA GLU A 112 -1.15 -15.69 5.45
C GLU A 112 -1.57 -14.26 5.12
N ALA A 113 -2.03 -13.51 6.12
CA ALA A 113 -2.45 -12.14 5.91
C ALA A 113 -1.27 -11.28 5.42
N TRP A 114 -1.39 -10.74 4.20
CA TRP A 114 -0.30 -9.97 3.58
C TRP A 114 -0.72 -8.55 3.20
N MET A 115 -2.00 -8.29 2.90
CA MET A 115 -2.54 -6.95 2.64
C MET A 115 -2.93 -6.20 3.92
N VAL A 116 -2.19 -6.41 5.01
CA VAL A 116 -2.46 -5.80 6.33
C VAL A 116 -1.29 -4.95 6.77
N PHE A 117 -1.60 -3.95 7.60
CA PHE A 117 -0.58 -3.18 8.29
C PHE A 117 -0.17 -3.87 9.58
N SER A 118 1.12 -4.21 9.64
CA SER A 118 1.79 -4.56 10.89
C SER A 118 2.01 -3.32 11.78
N PRO A 119 2.35 -3.50 13.06
CA PRO A 119 2.73 -2.40 13.93
C PRO A 119 3.76 -1.43 13.31
N LYS A 120 4.84 -1.94 12.70
CA LYS A 120 5.85 -1.10 12.03
C LYS A 120 5.29 -0.38 10.81
N ASN A 121 4.42 -1.03 10.02
CA ASN A 121 3.77 -0.36 8.88
C ASN A 121 2.89 0.80 9.35
N LYS A 122 2.11 0.60 10.43
CA LYS A 122 1.29 1.66 11.02
C LYS A 122 2.16 2.82 11.49
N ALA A 123 3.27 2.53 12.18
CA ALA A 123 4.21 3.55 12.63
C ALA A 123 4.79 4.36 11.45
N ALA A 124 5.22 3.69 10.38
CA ALA A 124 5.74 4.36 9.18
C ALA A 124 4.71 5.29 8.53
N VAL A 125 3.45 4.84 8.43
CA VAL A 125 2.35 5.66 7.89
C VAL A 125 2.04 6.84 8.82
N LEU A 126 2.04 6.64 10.14
CA LEU A 126 1.82 7.71 11.11
C LEU A 126 2.93 8.76 11.05
N GLU A 127 4.18 8.34 10.94
CA GLU A 127 5.31 9.27 10.79
C GLU A 127 5.21 10.06 9.49
N ALA A 128 4.88 9.40 8.39
CA ALA A 128 4.65 10.06 7.11
C ALA A 128 3.47 11.05 7.17
N ALA A 129 2.38 10.68 7.85
CA ALA A 129 1.24 11.57 8.07
C ALA A 129 1.61 12.81 8.89
N ARG A 130 2.45 12.65 9.93
CA ARG A 130 2.96 13.79 10.71
C ARG A 130 3.79 14.74 9.83
N LYS A 131 4.76 14.21 9.08
CA LYS A 131 5.59 15.02 8.17
C LYS A 131 4.76 15.74 7.13
N MET A 132 3.78 15.05 6.56
CA MET A 132 2.85 15.62 5.59
C MET A 132 2.01 16.74 6.22
N LEU A 133 1.47 16.53 7.43
CA LEU A 133 0.69 17.55 8.13
C LEU A 133 1.51 18.81 8.41
N GLU A 134 2.74 18.66 8.89
CA GLU A 134 3.64 19.81 9.10
C GLU A 134 3.92 20.56 7.79
N ALA A 135 4.15 19.84 6.69
CA ALA A 135 4.32 20.47 5.37
C ALA A 135 3.05 21.17 4.87
N MET A 136 1.86 20.66 5.20
CA MET A 136 0.58 21.25 4.80
C MET A 136 0.14 22.42 5.69
N LYS A 137 0.70 22.55 6.90
CA LYS A 137 0.26 23.50 7.93
C LYS A 137 0.10 24.94 7.43
N PRO A 138 1.05 25.53 6.66
CA PRO A 138 0.89 26.91 6.19
C PRO A 138 -0.34 27.09 5.30
N ARG A 139 -0.57 26.14 4.38
CA ARG A 139 -1.72 26.16 3.47
C ARG A 139 -3.04 25.97 4.21
N LEU A 140 -3.08 25.05 5.18
CA LEU A 140 -4.29 24.79 5.97
C LEU A 140 -4.68 25.99 6.84
N LEU A 141 -3.69 26.73 7.37
CA LEU A 141 -3.93 27.96 8.12
C LEU A 141 -4.48 29.08 7.22
N LEU A 142 -3.93 29.24 6.02
CA LEU A 142 -4.45 30.17 5.01
C LEU A 142 -5.88 29.81 4.59
N GLU A 143 -6.15 28.53 4.28
CA GLU A 143 -7.49 28.05 3.93
C GLU A 143 -8.52 28.36 5.03
N ARG A 144 -8.12 28.18 6.30
CA ARG A 144 -8.94 28.53 7.47
C ARG A 144 -9.18 30.03 7.57
N GLY A 145 -8.14 30.85 7.39
CA GLY A 145 -8.25 32.32 7.42
C GLY A 145 -9.12 32.88 6.30
N LEU A 146 -9.17 32.21 5.14
CA LEU A 146 -9.94 32.60 3.95
C LEU A 146 -11.37 32.00 3.95
N GLY A 147 -11.85 31.46 5.07
CA GLY A 147 -13.23 30.97 5.22
C GLY A 147 -13.52 29.59 4.61
N GLY A 148 -12.49 28.79 4.29
CA GLY A 148 -12.63 27.35 4.01
C GLY A 148 -13.38 26.96 2.73
N LYS A 149 -13.66 27.91 1.82
CA LYS A 149 -14.46 27.68 0.60
C LYS A 149 -13.67 27.68 -0.71
N GLN A 150 -12.34 27.81 -0.69
CA GLN A 150 -11.54 27.76 -1.91
C GLN A 150 -11.44 26.32 -2.40
N ARG A 151 -12.34 25.94 -3.30
CA ARG A 151 -12.36 24.68 -4.03
C ARG A 151 -11.41 24.73 -5.21
#